data_AF-A0A972Z105-F1
#
_entry.id   AF-A0A972Z105-F1
#
_cell.length_a   1.000
_cell.length_b   1.000
_cell.length_c   1.000
_cell.angle_alpha   90.00
_cell.angle_beta   90.00
_cell.angle_gamma   90.00
#
_symmetry.space_group_name_H-M   'P 1'
#
loop_
_entity.id
_entity.type
_entity.pdbx_description
1 polymer ?
#
loop_
_entity_poly.entity_id
_entity_poly.type
_entity_poly.pdbx_seq_one_letter_code
_entity_poly.pdbx_strand_id
1 'polypeptide(L)' 'MSVPRPAPPSASTATQLATIADHVDDYRGRVADLAEPFEGTERDDLAVSIREAERQLRSAVRTLQRAARSAG' A
#
# COMPACT_ATOMS: atom_id res chain seq x y z
N MET A 1 -34.61 6.72 20.23
CA MET A 1 -33.15 6.50 20.12
C MET A 1 -32.89 6.06 18.67
N SER A 2 -32.50 6.98 17.79
CA SER A 2 -32.29 6.65 16.37
C SER A 2 -30.97 5.92 16.21
N VAL A 3 -31.03 4.68 15.72
CA VAL A 3 -29.84 3.88 15.39
C VAL A 3 -29.26 4.40 14.08
N PRO A 4 -27.94 4.67 13.98
CA PRO A 4 -27.33 5.10 12.73
C PRO A 4 -27.55 4.05 11.63
N ARG A 5 -28.06 4.47 10.46
CA ARG A 5 -28.15 3.60 9.29
C ARG A 5 -26.73 3.19 8.88
N PRO A 6 -26.42 1.89 8.70
CA PRO A 6 -25.11 1.47 8.21
C PRO A 6 -24.85 2.15 6.85
N ALA A 7 -23.61 2.60 6.65
CA ALA A 7 -23.19 3.24 5.41
C ALA A 7 -23.47 2.30 4.22
N PRO A 8 -23.81 2.85 3.04
CA PRO A 8 -23.99 2.02 1.85
C PRO A 8 -22.73 1.16 1.61
N PRO A 9 -22.88 -0.06 1.06
CA PRO A 9 -21.78 -1.01 0.88
C PRO A 9 -20.62 -0.46 0.03
N SER A 10 -20.90 0.54 -0.81
CA SER A 10 -19.89 1.28 -1.58
C SER A 10 -19.00 2.16 -0.69
N ALA A 11 -19.56 2.88 0.28
CA ALA A 11 -18.81 3.66 1.25
C ALA A 11 -17.97 2.78 2.19
N SER A 12 -18.45 1.59 2.55
CA SER A 12 -17.65 0.64 3.33
C SER A 12 -16.52 0.01 2.50
N THR A 13 -16.73 -0.18 1.19
CA THR A 13 -15.70 -0.65 0.25
C THR A 13 -14.62 0.42 0.01
N ALA A 14 -15.01 1.67 -0.24
CA ALA A 14 -14.08 2.80 -0.40
C ALA A 14 -13.21 2.99 0.85
N THR A 15 -13.81 2.91 2.04
CA THR A 15 -13.10 2.99 3.32
C THR A 15 -12.09 1.85 3.47
N GLN A 16 -12.49 0.61 3.22
CA GLN A 16 -11.59 -0.55 3.31
C GLN A 16 -10.43 -0.44 2.31
N LEU A 17 -10.69 -0.02 1.07
CA LEU A 17 -9.64 0.16 0.05
C LEU A 17 -8.64 1.26 0.46
N ALA A 18 -9.11 2.35 1.05
CA ALA A 18 -8.25 3.41 1.57
C ALA A 18 -7.37 2.90 2.73
N THR A 19 -7.96 2.21 3.71
CA THR A 19 -7.22 1.62 4.84
C THR A 19 -6.16 0.62 4.37
N ILE A 20 -6.47 -0.22 3.39
CA ILE A 20 -5.48 -1.14 2.82
C ILE A 20 -4.36 -0.36 2.11
N ALA A 21 -4.69 0.70 1.36
CA ALA A 21 -3.69 1.52 0.70
C ALA A 21 -2.69 2.15 1.70
N ASP A 22 -3.17 2.63 2.84
CA ASP A 22 -2.34 3.20 3.90
C ASP A 22 -1.38 2.15 4.47
N HIS A 23 -1.89 0.95 4.82
CA HIS A 23 -1.03 -0.13 5.32
C HIS A 23 -0.01 -0.61 4.29
N VAL A 24 -0.38 -0.68 3.01
CA VAL A 24 0.57 -1.06 1.96
C VAL A 24 1.63 0.02 1.77
N ASP A 25 1.32 1.30 1.94
CA ASP A 25 2.31 2.38 1.89
C ASP A 25 3.28 2.35 3.09
N ASP A 26 2.78 2.04 4.29
CA ASP A 26 3.63 1.81 5.46
C ASP A 26 4.60 0.64 5.22
N TYR A 27 4.09 -0.49 4.70
CA TYR A 27 4.94 -1.63 4.36
C TYR A 27 5.91 -1.32 3.22
N ARG A 28 5.51 -0.52 2.23
CA ARG A 28 6.40 -0.06 1.17
C ARG A 28 7.59 0.70 1.74
N GLY A 29 7.38 1.61 2.70
CA GLY A 29 8.46 2.32 3.39
C GLY A 29 9.42 1.35 4.08
N ARG A 30 8.87 0.42 4.87
CA ARG A 30 9.69 -0.59 5.57
C ARG A 30 10.49 -1.49 4.62
N VAL A 31 9.92 -1.85 3.47
CA VAL A 31 10.64 -2.61 2.44
C VAL A 31 11.76 -1.76 1.83
N ALA A 32 11.53 -0.46 1.62
CA ALA A 32 12.56 0.45 1.11
C ALA A 32 13.78 0.52 2.06
N ASP A 33 13.53 0.60 3.36
CA ASP A 33 14.58 0.70 4.39
C ASP A 33 15.46 -0.58 4.43
N LEU A 34 14.89 -1.74 4.11
CA LEU A 34 15.64 -3.01 4.08
C LEU A 34 16.67 -3.10 2.96
N ALA A 35 16.57 -2.25 1.92
CA ALA A 35 17.53 -2.26 0.81
C ALA A 35 18.84 -1.55 1.19
N GLU A 36 18.78 -0.49 2.01
CA GLU A 36 19.91 0.42 2.29
C GLU A 36 21.21 -0.30 2.72
N PRO A 37 21.19 -1.34 3.58
CA PRO A 37 22.41 -2.00 4.02
C PRO A 37 23.14 -2.80 2.92
N PHE A 38 22.48 -3.10 1.81
CA PHE A 38 22.99 -3.98 0.76
C PHE A 38 23.42 -3.23 -0.51
N GLU A 39 23.07 -1.95 -0.64
CA GLU A 39 23.39 -1.13 -1.82
C GLU A 39 24.91 -0.96 -1.99
N GLY A 40 25.41 -1.28 -3.19
CA GLY A 40 26.84 -1.19 -3.50
C GLY A 40 27.72 -2.23 -2.79
N THR A 41 27.11 -3.24 -2.16
CA THR A 41 27.82 -4.38 -1.55
C THR A 41 27.90 -5.56 -2.53
N GLU A 42 28.52 -6.67 -2.10
CA GLU A 42 28.47 -7.94 -2.84
C GLU A 42 27.04 -8.51 -2.98
N ARG A 43 26.08 -8.01 -2.20
CA ARG A 43 24.65 -8.37 -2.22
C ARG A 43 23.77 -7.34 -2.92
N ASP A 44 24.32 -6.61 -3.88
CA ASP A 44 23.57 -5.61 -4.65
C ASP A 44 22.37 -6.24 -5.39
N ASP A 45 22.45 -7.51 -5.74
CA ASP A 45 21.35 -8.31 -6.31
C ASP A 45 20.13 -8.42 -5.36
N LEU A 46 20.38 -8.59 -4.06
CA LEU A 46 19.35 -8.56 -3.04
C LEU A 46 18.77 -7.15 -2.89
N ALA A 47 19.62 -6.11 -2.90
CA ALA A 47 19.15 -4.72 -2.86
C ALA A 47 18.22 -4.41 -4.03
N VAL A 48 18.60 -4.80 -5.25
CA VAL A 48 17.78 -4.68 -6.47
C VAL A 48 16.43 -5.39 -6.30
N SER A 49 16.44 -6.63 -5.79
CA SER A 49 15.21 -7.41 -5.58
C SER A 49 14.27 -6.74 -4.58
N ILE A 50 14.80 -6.17 -3.50
CA ILE A 50 14.03 -5.42 -2.50
C ILE A 50 13.46 -4.13 -3.10
N ARG A 51 14.23 -3.40 -3.91
CA ARG A 51 13.76 -2.18 -4.59
C ARG A 51 12.66 -2.48 -5.62
N GLU A 52 12.71 -3.61 -6.32
CA GLU A 52 11.61 -4.03 -7.20
C GLU A 52 10.35 -4.38 -6.41
N ALA A 53 10.46 -5.04 -5.25
CA ALA A 53 9.32 -5.27 -4.38
C ALA A 53 8.70 -3.95 -3.90
N GLU A 54 9.53 -2.99 -3.47
CA GLU A 54 9.09 -1.62 -3.11
C GLU A 54 8.32 -0.95 -4.25
N ARG A 55 8.83 -1.05 -5.48
CA ARG A 55 8.19 -0.49 -6.68
C ARG A 55 6.83 -1.12 -6.98
N GLN A 56 6.71 -2.44 -6.78
CA GLN A 56 5.44 -3.15 -6.92
C GLN A 56 4.41 -2.69 -5.88
N LEU A 57 4.82 -2.55 -4.62
CA LEU A 57 3.97 -2.02 -3.54
C LEU A 57 3.51 -0.60 -3.84
N ARG A 58 4.40 0.27 -4.31
CA ARG A 58 4.05 1.63 -4.75
C ARG A 58 2.98 1.64 -5.84
N SER A 59 3.06 0.71 -6.78
CA SER A 59 2.08 0.55 -7.85
C SER A 59 0.73 0.03 -7.32
N ALA A 60 0.77 -0.87 -6.33
CA ALA A 60 -0.42 -1.36 -5.63
C ALA A 60 -1.13 -0.23 -4.87
N VAL A 61 -0.40 0.61 -4.10
CA VAL A 61 -0.97 1.77 -3.39
C VAL A 61 -1.74 2.68 -4.36
N ARG A 62 -1.13 3.05 -5.49
CA ARG A 62 -1.78 3.92 -6.50
C ARG A 62 -3.06 3.29 -7.05
N THR A 63 -3.05 1.98 -7.26
CA THR A 63 -4.20 1.23 -7.78
C THR A 63 -5.32 1.16 -6.75
N LEU A 64 -5.00 0.88 -5.49
CA LEU A 64 -5.95 0.85 -4.37
C LEU A 64 -6.60 2.21 -4.12
N GLN A 65 -5.80 3.28 -4.09
CA GLN A 65 -6.31 4.64 -3.95
C GLN A 65 -7.23 5.04 -5.13
N ARG A 66 -6.90 4.60 -6.35
CA ARG A 66 -7.78 4.80 -7.50
C ARG A 66 -9.09 4.05 -7.34
N ALA A 67 -9.05 2.79 -6.92
CA ALA A 67 -10.24 1.98 -6.68
C ALA A 67 -11.12 2.58 -5.56
N ALA A 68 -10.51 3.07 -4.48
CA ALA A 68 -11.22 3.73 -3.38
C ALA A 68 -11.99 4.96 -3.88
N ARG A 69 -11.35 5.81 -4.70
CA ARG A 69 -12.00 6.97 -5.34
C ARG A 69 -13.13 6.60 -6.29
N SER A 70 -13.08 5.43 -6.92
CA SER A 70 -14.14 4.94 -7.81
C SER A 70 -15.30 4.27 -7.05
N ALA A 71 -15.10 3.90 -5.79
CA ALA A 71 -16.09 3.22 -4.94
C ALA A 71 -16.86 4.18 -4.01
N GLY A 72 -16.33 5.39 -3.75
CA GLY A 72 -17.00 6.44 -2.98
C GLY A 72 -17.93 7.29 -3.82
#